data_AF-A0AAU8CGU2-F1
#
_entry.id   AF-A0AAU8CGU2-F1
#
_cell.length_a   1.000
_cell.length_b   1.000
_cell.length_c   1.000
_cell.angle_alpha   90.00
_cell.angle_beta   90.00
_cell.angle_gamma   90.00
#
_symmetry.space_group_name_H-M   'P 1'
#
loop_
_entity.id
_entity.type
_entity.pdbx_description
1 polymer ?
#
loop_
_entity_poly.entity_id
_entity_poly.type
_entity_poly.pdbx_seq_one_letter_code
_entity_poly.pdbx_strand_id
1 'polypeptide(L)' 'MMELLDAVTALGIDLANVAQAGPPTDLPAPVPDFVSEILGSVRSFLDGGIEKLGSTVSDLTPGGS' A
#
# COMPACT_ATOMS: atom_id res chain seq x y z
N MET A 1 23.91 -29.78 -28.61
CA MET A 1 23.69 -29.43 -27.20
C MET A 1 23.26 -27.97 -27.23
N MET A 2 22.01 -27.64 -26.94
CA MET A 2 21.60 -26.23 -26.88
C MET A 2 22.17 -25.64 -25.61
N GLU A 3 22.91 -24.54 -25.74
CA GLU A 3 23.40 -23.79 -24.58
C GLU A 3 22.21 -23.24 -23.80
N LEU A 4 22.31 -23.22 -22.47
CA LEU A 4 21.25 -22.70 -21.59
C LEU A 4 20.87 -21.25 -21.96
N LEU A 5 21.83 -20.48 -22.46
CA LEU A 5 21.63 -19.11 -22.90
C LEU A 5 20.74 -19.01 -24.15
N ASP A 6 20.89 -19.91 -25.12
CA ASP A 6 20.06 -19.93 -26.33
C ASP A 6 18.60 -20.28 -26.00
N ALA A 7 18.38 -21.17 -25.04
CA ALA A 7 17.04 -21.53 -24.57
C ALA A 7 16.34 -20.35 -23.87
N VAL A 8 17.08 -19.59 -23.05
CA VAL A 8 16.56 -18.39 -22.36
C VAL A 8 16.17 -17.30 -23.36
N THR A 9 17.01 -17.06 -24.37
CA THR A 9 16.71 -16.10 -25.45
C THR A 9 15.51 -16.55 -26.30
N ALA A 10 15.41 -17.82 -26.66
CA ALA A 10 14.31 -18.37 -27.45
C ALA A 10 12.95 -18.31 -26.72
N LEU A 11 12.95 -18.41 -25.39
CA LEU A 11 11.75 -18.32 -24.55
C LEU A 11 11.39 -16.87 -24.18
N GLY A 12 12.17 -15.87 -24.64
CA GLY A 12 11.94 -14.46 -24.33
C GLY A 12 12.01 -14.16 -22.83
N ILE A 13 12.72 -14.99 -22.05
CA ILE A 13 12.85 -14.79 -20.62
C ILE A 13 13.89 -13.70 -20.39
N ASP A 14 13.41 -12.49 -20.13
CA ASP A 14 14.24 -11.39 -19.69
C ASP A 14 14.64 -11.63 -18.22
N LEU A 15 15.77 -12.33 -18.03
CA LEU A 15 16.30 -12.66 -16.70
C LEU A 15 16.55 -11.41 -15.84
N ALA A 16 16.84 -10.28 -16.47
CA ALA A 16 17.00 -9.00 -15.80
C ALA A 16 15.68 -8.51 -15.17
N ASN A 17 14.55 -8.62 -15.88
CA ASN A 17 13.22 -8.30 -15.37
C ASN A 17 12.75 -9.29 -14.30
N VAL A 18 13.05 -10.59 -14.44
CA VAL A 18 12.69 -11.59 -13.41
C VAL A 18 13.40 -11.28 -12.09
N ALA A 19 14.65 -10.81 -12.14
CA ALA A 19 15.38 -10.35 -10.96
C ALA A 19 14.88 -9.02 -10.37
N GLN A 20 14.00 -8.30 -11.08
CA GLN A 20 13.37 -7.04 -10.64
C GLN A 20 11.90 -7.20 -10.23
N ALA A 21 11.34 -8.41 -10.33
CA ALA A 21 9.96 -8.72 -9.93
C ALA A 21 9.80 -9.02 -8.42
N GLY A 22 10.74 -8.54 -7.59
CA GLY A 22 10.62 -8.59 -6.13
C GLY A 22 9.72 -7.48 -5.60
N PRO A 23 9.26 -7.56 -4.33
CA PRO A 23 8.71 -6.39 -3.65
C PRO A 23 9.70 -5.21 -3.79
N PRO A 24 9.21 -3.96 -3.84
CA PRO A 24 10.08 -2.80 -3.82
C PRO A 24 11.14 -2.96 -2.72
N THR A 25 12.40 -2.72 -3.08
CA THR A 25 13.52 -2.83 -2.12
C THR A 25 13.42 -1.78 -1.02
N ASP A 26 12.76 -0.67 -1.33
CA ASP A 26 12.49 0.42 -0.40
C ASP A 26 11.20 0.16 0.38
N LEU A 27 11.26 0.44 1.68
CA LEU A 27 10.06 0.47 2.51
C LEU A 27 9.18 1.65 2.11
N PRO A 28 7.84 1.48 2.16
CA PRO A 28 6.94 2.62 1.99
C PRO A 28 7.18 3.66 3.07
N ALA A 29 6.83 4.91 2.76
CA ALA A 29 6.85 5.96 3.76
C ALA A 29 5.91 5.61 4.94
N PRO A 30 6.20 6.10 6.16
CA PRO A 30 5.30 5.96 7.29
C PRO A 30 3.90 6.49 6.95
N VAL A 31 2.89 5.76 7.41
CA VAL A 31 1.50 6.23 7.28
C VAL A 31 1.36 7.51 8.12
N PRO A 32 0.71 8.56 7.59
CA PRO A 32 0.47 9.78 8.35
C PRO A 32 -0.36 9.55 9.61
N ASP A 33 -0.10 10.34 10.65
CA ASP A 33 -0.71 10.20 11.98
C ASP A 33 -2.25 10.24 11.95
N PHE A 34 -2.84 11.09 11.11
CA PHE A 34 -4.30 11.26 11.01
C PHE A 34 -5.04 9.98 10.63
N VAL A 35 -4.38 9.02 9.96
CA VAL A 35 -4.98 7.72 9.63
C VAL A 35 -5.24 6.90 10.90
N SER A 36 -4.32 6.96 11.86
CA SER A 36 -4.51 6.31 13.16
C SER A 36 -5.68 6.93 13.93
N GLU A 37 -5.83 8.25 13.84
CA GLU A 37 -6.96 8.98 14.47
C GLU A 37 -8.31 8.62 13.81
N ILE A 38 -8.34 8.46 12.49
CA ILE A 38 -9.52 7.98 11.76
C ILE A 38 -9.89 6.56 12.24
N LEU A 39 -8.93 5.65 12.34
CA LEU A 39 -9.19 4.28 12.82
C LEU A 39 -9.73 4.26 14.26
N GLY A 40 -9.21 5.14 15.12
CA GLY A 40 -9.76 5.35 16.47
C GLY A 40 -11.21 5.85 16.45
N SER A 41 -11.52 6.80 15.57
CA SER A 41 -12.88 7.32 15.38
C SER A 41 -13.86 6.26 14.88
N VAL A 42 -13.43 5.40 13.95
CA VAL A 42 -14.23 4.25 13.48
C VAL A 42 -14.53 3.28 14.62
N ARG A 43 -13.52 2.94 15.44
CA ARG A 43 -13.73 2.07 16.62
C ARG A 43 -14.74 2.69 17.58
N SER A 44 -14.60 3.98 17.88
CA SER A 44 -15.49 4.72 18.78
C SER A 44 -16.92 4.82 18.24
N PHE A 45 -17.11 4.96 16.92
CA PHE A 45 -18.44 4.90 16.29
C PHE A 45 -19.09 3.53 16.47
N LEU A 46 -18.35 2.45 16.25
CA LEU A 46 -18.84 1.08 16.44
C LEU A 46 -19.22 0.76 17.90
N ASP A 47 -18.52 1.38 18.86
CA ASP A 47 -18.84 1.27 20.29
C ASP A 47 -19.97 2.23 20.74
N GLY A 48 -20.51 3.05 19.82
CA GLY A 48 -21.59 4.02 20.10
C GLY A 48 -21.12 5.31 20.76
N GLY A 49 -19.82 5.57 20.85
CA GLY A 49 -19.25 6.80 21.42
C GLY A 49 -19.22 7.99 20.46
N ILE A 50 -19.47 7.77 19.16
CA ILE A 50 -19.60 8.83 18.15
C ILE A 50 -20.87 8.57 17.34
N GLU A 51 -21.68 9.60 17.12
CA GLU A 51 -22.90 9.50 16.30
C GLU A 51 -22.66 9.88 14.83
N LYS A 52 -21.76 10.83 14.57
CA LYS A 52 -21.54 11.44 13.24
C LYS A 52 -20.12 11.20 12.72
N LEU A 53 -19.79 9.94 12.42
CA LEU A 53 -18.47 9.54 11.94
C LEU A 53 -17.96 10.38 10.75
N GLY A 54 -18.82 10.67 9.78
CA GLY A 54 -18.42 11.44 8.59
C GLY A 54 -17.94 12.85 8.90
N SER A 55 -18.56 13.53 9.87
CA SER A 55 -18.10 14.86 10.31
C SER A 55 -16.74 14.75 10.98
N THR A 56 -16.59 13.81 11.91
CA THR A 56 -15.33 13.59 12.64
C THR A 56 -14.17 13.24 11.69
N VAL A 57 -14.39 12.38 10.70
CA VAL A 57 -13.36 12.05 9.70
C VAL A 57 -13.01 13.26 8.83
N SER A 58 -14.00 14.08 8.47
CA SER A 58 -13.77 15.31 7.71
C SER A 58 -12.88 16.30 8.47
N ASP A 59 -13.05 16.43 9.79
CA ASP A 59 -12.24 17.31 10.62
C ASP A 59 -10.79 16.80 10.79
N LEU A 60 -10.60 15.48 10.76
CA LEU A 60 -9.27 14.83 10.91
C LEU A 60 -8.48 14.78 9.60
N THR A 61 -9.13 14.87 8.44
CA THR A 61 -8.45 14.72 7.16
C THR A 61 -7.81 16.04 6.73
N PRO A 62 -6.49 16.08 6.47
CA PRO A 62 -5.85 17.28 5.95
C PRO A 62 -6.45 17.63 4.58
N GLY A 63 -7.09 18.81 4.48
CA GLY A 63 -7.85 19.23 3.30
C GLY A 63 -9.33 19.52 3.57
N GLY A 64 -9.80 19.33 4.80
CA GLY A 64 -11.17 19.64 5.24
C GLY A 64 -11.42 21.12 5.58
N SER A 65 -11.22 22.03 4.62
CA SER A 65 -11.96 23.31 4.38
C SER A 65 -11.34 24.11 3.23
#